data_AF-A0A2J8MQN2-F1
#
_entry.id   AF-A0A2J8MQN2-F1
#
_cell.length_a   1.000
_cell.length_b   1.000
_cell.length_c   1.000
_cell.angle_alpha   90.00
_cell.angle_beta   90.00
_cell.angle_gamma   90.00
#
_symmetry.space_group_name_H-M   'P 1'
#
loop_
_entity.id
_entity.type
_entity.pdbx_description
1 polymer ?
#
loop_
_entity_poly.entity_id
_entity_poly.type
_entity_poly.pdbx_seq_one_letter_code
_entity_poly.pdbx_strand_id
1 'polypeptide(L)'
;MGSKDHAVFFREMTQLILNEMPKARYSSILNDFVESNFFVIDGDSLLVTCLGVKSFKWGQNLHFFYLVECYLVDLLSNGGQFAIVFFKDAEYAYFDFPELLSLRTALILHLQHNTNIDVQTEFSG
;
A
#
# COMPACT_ATOMS: atom_id res chain seq x y z
N MET A 1 -31.49 -17.39 -16.76
CA MET A 1 -30.44 -18.43 -16.80
C MET A 1 -29.02 -17.90 -16.56
N GLY A 2 -28.74 -16.59 -16.54
CA GLY A 2 -27.35 -16.08 -16.39
C GLY A 2 -26.76 -16.04 -14.97
N SER A 3 -27.55 -15.88 -13.90
CA SER A 3 -26.99 -15.59 -12.56
C SER A 3 -26.35 -16.79 -11.84
N LYS A 4 -26.83 -18.03 -12.08
CA LYS A 4 -26.31 -19.23 -11.41
C LYS A 4 -24.96 -19.68 -11.95
N ASP A 5 -24.77 -19.59 -13.26
CA ASP A 5 -23.54 -20.02 -13.92
C ASP A 5 -22.36 -19.10 -13.55
N HIS A 6 -22.62 -17.79 -13.43
CA HIS A 6 -21.63 -16.84 -12.90
C HIS A 6 -21.26 -17.15 -11.44
N ALA A 7 -22.23 -17.47 -10.59
CA ALA A 7 -21.96 -17.78 -9.18
C ALA A 7 -21.14 -19.07 -9.01
N VAL A 8 -21.34 -20.06 -9.88
CA VAL A 8 -20.52 -21.28 -9.93
C VAL A 8 -19.10 -20.94 -10.37
N PHE A 9 -18.94 -20.19 -11.46
CA PHE A 9 -17.63 -19.76 -11.96
C PHE A 9 -16.83 -18.98 -10.90
N PHE A 10 -17.44 -17.98 -10.24
CA PHE A 10 -16.76 -17.22 -9.19
C PHE A 10 -16.33 -18.11 -8.02
N ARG A 11 -17.15 -19.09 -7.62
CA ARG A 11 -16.79 -20.03 -6.56
C ARG A 11 -15.59 -20.89 -6.95
N GLU A 12 -15.59 -21.42 -8.16
CA GLU A 12 -14.48 -22.23 -8.69
C GLU A 12 -13.18 -21.40 -8.78
N MET A 13 -13.28 -20.17 -9.29
CA MET A 13 -12.15 -19.23 -9.33
C MET A 13 -11.62 -18.88 -7.95
N THR A 14 -12.50 -18.56 -6.99
CA THR A 14 -12.09 -18.29 -5.60
C THR A 14 -11.40 -19.50 -4.98
N GLN A 15 -11.94 -20.69 -5.18
CA GLN A 15 -11.32 -21.92 -4.65
C GLN A 15 -9.95 -22.18 -5.27
N LEU A 16 -9.81 -21.95 -6.58
CA LEU A 16 -8.54 -22.04 -7.28
C LEU A 16 -7.52 -21.05 -6.70
N ILE A 17 -7.89 -19.77 -6.57
CA ILE A 17 -7.03 -18.72 -6.02
C ILE A 17 -6.60 -19.07 -4.60
N LEU A 18 -7.54 -19.45 -3.73
CA LEU A 18 -7.23 -19.81 -2.34
C LEU A 18 -6.30 -21.02 -2.23
N ASN A 19 -6.40 -21.98 -3.15
CA ASN A 19 -5.54 -23.17 -3.17
C ASN A 19 -4.14 -22.89 -3.71
N GLU A 20 -4.00 -21.99 -4.69
CA GLU A 20 -2.72 -21.70 -5.35
C GLU A 20 -1.94 -20.55 -4.70
N MET A 21 -2.62 -19.56 -4.12
CA MET A 21 -2.01 -18.39 -3.48
C MET A 21 -1.00 -18.74 -2.38
N PRO A 22 -1.22 -19.76 -1.50
CA PRO A 22 -0.21 -20.17 -0.52
C PRO A 22 1.03 -20.85 -1.14
N LYS A 23 0.88 -21.42 -2.35
CA LYS A 23 1.96 -22.09 -3.09
C LYS A 23 2.75 -21.10 -3.97
N ALA A 24 2.17 -19.94 -4.24
CA ALA A 24 2.79 -18.92 -5.05
C ALA A 24 4.09 -18.45 -4.39
N ARG A 25 5.17 -18.41 -5.19
CA ARG A 25 6.39 -17.74 -4.76
C ARG A 25 6.18 -16.24 -4.91
N TYR A 26 6.70 -15.47 -3.96
CA TYR A 26 6.76 -14.03 -4.09
C TYR A 26 7.50 -13.68 -5.40
N SER A 27 6.77 -13.08 -6.33
CA SER A 27 7.34 -12.43 -7.50
C SER A 27 7.05 -10.95 -7.34
N SER A 28 8.10 -10.14 -7.33
CA SER A 28 7.91 -8.70 -7.28
C SER A 28 7.38 -8.24 -8.62
N ILE A 29 6.22 -7.58 -8.62
CA ILE A 29 5.71 -6.88 -9.80
C ILE A 29 6.74 -5.85 -10.29
N LEU A 30 7.61 -5.37 -9.39
CA LEU A 30 8.73 -4.46 -9.66
C LEU A 30 9.71 -4.96 -10.71
N ASN A 31 9.80 -6.28 -10.92
CA ASN A 31 10.70 -6.87 -11.89
C ASN A 31 10.17 -6.84 -13.34
N ASP A 32 8.87 -6.61 -13.52
CA ASP A 32 8.20 -6.60 -14.83
C ASP A 32 7.88 -5.17 -15.30
N PHE A 33 8.48 -4.15 -14.67
CA PHE A 33 8.24 -2.75 -15.02
C PHE A 33 8.75 -2.45 -16.43
N VAL A 34 7.80 -2.25 -17.34
CA VAL A 34 8.02 -1.45 -18.55
C VAL A 34 8.02 0.01 -18.07
N GLU A 35 9.05 0.78 -18.42
CA GLU A 35 9.32 2.18 -18.01
C GLU A 35 8.14 3.18 -18.20
N SER A 36 6.95 2.74 -18.64
CA SER A 36 5.81 3.56 -19.07
C SER A 36 4.56 3.48 -18.19
N ASN A 37 4.52 2.66 -17.13
CA ASN A 37 3.28 2.48 -16.36
C ASN A 37 3.26 3.35 -15.09
N PHE A 38 2.35 4.31 -15.05
CA PHE A 38 2.00 5.04 -13.83
C PHE A 38 1.09 4.19 -12.95
N PHE A 39 1.37 4.11 -11.65
CA PHE A 39 0.56 3.36 -10.70
C PHE A 39 0.17 4.19 -9.47
N VAL A 40 -0.83 3.71 -8.75
CA VAL A 40 -1.31 4.32 -7.52
C VAL A 40 -0.91 3.44 -6.37
N ILE A 41 -0.22 4.03 -5.38
CA ILE A 41 0.09 3.36 -4.12
C ILE A 41 -0.99 3.73 -3.11
N ASP A 42 -1.63 2.71 -2.54
CA ASP A 42 -2.47 2.90 -1.35
C ASP A 42 -1.58 3.22 -0.13
N GLY A 43 -1.71 4.44 0.39
CA GLY A 43 -0.89 4.98 1.46
C GLY A 43 -1.08 4.26 2.80
N ASP A 44 -2.29 3.77 3.06
CA ASP A 44 -2.60 3.02 4.27
C ASP A 44 -1.97 1.61 4.22
N SER A 45 -2.01 0.94 3.05
CA SER A 45 -1.24 -0.29 2.83
C SER A 45 0.28 -0.07 2.95
N LEU A 46 0.81 1.05 2.45
CA LEU A 46 2.22 1.41 2.59
C LEU A 46 2.61 1.58 4.08
N LEU A 47 1.77 2.27 4.85
CA LEU A 47 1.95 2.46 6.29
C LEU A 47 2.00 1.10 7.02
N VAL A 48 1.02 0.23 6.79
CA VAL A 48 0.96 -1.11 7.42
C VAL A 48 2.16 -1.97 7.00
N THR A 49 2.56 -1.90 5.73
CA THR A 49 3.74 -2.63 5.22
C THR A 49 5.00 -2.22 5.98
N CYS A 50 5.22 -0.93 6.19
CA CYS A 50 6.41 -0.42 6.87
C CYS A 50 6.37 -0.67 8.39
N LEU A 51 5.19 -0.64 9.01
CA LEU A 51 4.99 -1.04 10.40
C LEU A 51 5.29 -2.52 10.64
N GLY A 52 5.04 -3.37 9.64
CA GLY A 52 5.33 -4.81 9.69
C GLY A 52 6.79 -5.18 9.51
N VAL A 53 7.68 -4.23 9.19
CA VAL A 53 9.11 -4.50 9.02
C VAL A 53 9.73 -4.87 10.37
N LYS A 54 10.42 -6.02 10.43
CA LYS A 54 10.99 -6.57 11.68
C LYS A 54 11.91 -5.62 12.46
N SER A 55 12.56 -4.66 11.79
CA SER A 55 13.47 -3.70 12.43
C SER A 55 12.74 -2.54 13.10
N PHE A 56 11.47 -2.29 12.75
CA PHE A 56 10.70 -1.20 13.32
C PHE A 56 10.37 -1.44 14.79
N LYS A 57 10.44 -0.37 15.59
CA LYS A 57 10.00 -0.35 16.98
C LYS A 57 9.11 0.86 17.22
N TRP A 58 8.05 0.65 18.00
CA TRP A 58 7.13 1.70 18.40
C TRP A 58 7.86 2.91 19.03
N GLY A 59 7.42 4.11 18.68
CA GLY A 59 8.01 5.38 19.12
C GLY A 59 9.19 5.88 18.28
N GLN A 60 9.63 5.14 17.25
CA GLN A 60 10.75 5.54 16.37
C GLN A 60 10.26 6.14 15.05
N ASN A 61 9.55 7.27 15.11
CA ASN A 61 8.94 7.89 13.90
C ASN A 61 9.96 8.23 12.81
N LEU A 62 11.16 8.69 13.18
CA LEU A 62 12.23 8.96 12.21
C LEU A 62 12.69 7.69 11.49
N HIS A 63 12.80 6.57 12.20
CA HIS A 63 13.14 5.29 11.58
C HIS A 63 12.01 4.79 10.68
N PHE A 64 10.77 5.02 11.07
CA PHE A 64 9.61 4.71 10.24
C PHE A 64 9.64 5.48 8.90
N PHE A 65 9.87 6.80 8.93
CA PHE A 65 9.97 7.59 7.70
C PHE A 65 11.13 7.12 6.81
N TYR A 66 12.27 6.79 7.41
CA TYR A 66 13.40 6.19 6.69
C TYR A 66 13.00 4.88 5.97
N LEU A 67 12.27 3.98 6.64
CA LEU A 67 11.81 2.73 6.02
C LEU A 67 10.86 2.98 4.84
N VAL A 68 9.94 3.93 5.00
CA VAL A 68 9.04 4.33 3.90
C VAL A 68 9.85 4.89 2.73
N GLU A 69 10.79 5.80 2.99
CA GLU A 69 11.63 6.37 1.94
C GLU A 69 12.46 5.32 1.21
N CYS A 70 13.06 4.36 1.92
CA CYS A 70 13.78 3.26 1.29
C CYS A 70 12.89 2.47 0.33
N TYR A 71 11.67 2.13 0.76
CA TYR A 71 10.71 1.43 -0.08
C TYR A 71 10.37 2.23 -1.35
N LEU A 72 10.14 3.54 -1.22
CA LEU A 72 9.80 4.42 -2.34
C LEU A 72 10.99 4.69 -3.26
N VAL A 73 12.20 4.80 -2.73
CA VAL A 73 13.44 4.93 -3.51
C VAL A 73 13.70 3.69 -4.35
N ASP A 74 13.41 2.50 -3.82
CA ASP A 74 13.52 1.26 -4.60
C ASP A 74 12.53 1.27 -5.79
N LEU A 75 11.31 1.76 -5.61
CA LEU A 75 10.35 1.93 -6.70
C LEU A 75 10.84 2.93 -7.76
N LEU A 76 11.30 4.09 -7.32
CA LEU A 76 11.79 5.14 -8.22
C LEU A 76 13.05 4.68 -8.98
N SER A 77 13.96 3.97 -8.30
CA SER A 77 15.20 3.46 -8.89
C SER A 77 14.95 2.40 -9.95
N ASN A 78 13.81 1.72 -9.90
CA ASN A 78 13.35 0.79 -10.93
C ASN A 78 12.49 1.47 -12.02
N GLY A 79 12.51 2.81 -12.11
CA GLY A 79 11.78 3.57 -13.12
C GLY A 79 10.28 3.71 -12.85
N GLY A 80 9.81 3.35 -11.66
CA GLY A 80 8.41 3.46 -11.29
C GLY A 80 7.94 4.92 -11.22
N GLN A 81 6.75 5.19 -11.78
CA GLN A 81 6.06 6.48 -11.65
C GLN A 81 4.77 6.27 -10.87
N PHE A 82 4.54 7.05 -9.81
CA PHE A 82 3.37 6.84 -8.96
C PHE A 82 2.91 8.09 -8.23
N ALA A 83 1.64 8.05 -7.80
CA ALA A 83 1.10 8.88 -6.73
C ALA A 83 0.77 8.00 -5.53
N ILE A 84 0.83 8.58 -4.34
CA ILE A 84 0.40 7.94 -3.09
C ILE A 84 -0.96 8.52 -2.69
N VAL A 85 -1.96 7.68 -2.51
CA VAL A 85 -3.31 8.09 -2.14
C VAL A 85 -3.62 7.62 -0.72
N PHE A 86 -4.02 8.56 0.13
CA PHE A 86 -4.60 8.27 1.45
C PHE A 86 -6.10 8.57 1.39
N PHE A 87 -6.93 7.54 1.44
CA PHE A 87 -8.38 7.74 1.40
C PHE A 87 -8.87 8.35 2.72
N LYS A 88 -9.79 9.30 2.62
CA LYS A 88 -10.38 9.94 3.79
C LYS A 88 -11.11 8.94 4.68
N ASP A 89 -11.83 8.00 4.08
CA ASP A 89 -12.59 7.00 4.83
C ASP A 89 -11.72 5.94 5.52
N ALA A 90 -10.47 5.76 5.07
CA ALA A 90 -9.53 4.88 5.74
C ALA A 90 -9.13 5.41 7.13
N GLU A 91 -9.29 6.72 7.37
CA GLU A 91 -9.01 7.33 8.69
C GLU A 91 -9.86 6.72 9.80
N TYR A 92 -11.11 6.34 9.51
CA TYR A 92 -12.04 5.74 10.47
C TYR A 92 -11.51 4.43 11.07
N ALA A 93 -10.65 3.71 10.34
CA ALA A 93 -10.06 2.46 10.82
C ALA A 93 -9.08 2.67 12.00
N TYR A 94 -8.62 3.90 12.23
CA TYR A 94 -7.60 4.24 13.23
C TYR A 94 -8.15 5.02 14.42
N PHE A 95 -9.45 5.30 14.49
CA PHE A 95 -10.03 6.12 15.57
C PHE A 95 -9.82 5.53 16.96
N ASP A 96 -9.85 4.21 17.07
CA ASP A 96 -9.57 3.50 18.33
C ASP A 96 -8.07 3.38 18.64
N PHE A 97 -7.20 3.85 17.74
CA PHE A 97 -5.73 3.77 17.85
C PHE A 97 -5.07 5.14 17.59
N PRO A 98 -5.13 6.08 18.54
CA PRO A 98 -4.64 7.44 18.37
C PRO A 98 -3.17 7.53 17.93
N GLU A 99 -2.32 6.60 18.36
CA GLU A 99 -0.91 6.55 17.96
C GLU A 99 -0.76 6.22 16.47
N LEU A 100 -1.58 5.30 15.94
CA LEU A 100 -1.58 4.98 14.51
C LEU A 100 -2.16 6.11 13.69
N LEU A 101 -3.26 6.71 14.15
CA LEU A 101 -3.84 7.88 13.48
C LEU A 101 -2.83 9.04 13.43
N SER A 102 -2.12 9.30 14.53
CA SER A 102 -1.06 10.30 14.59
C SER A 102 0.10 9.98 13.64
N LEU A 103 0.53 8.72 13.60
CA LEU A 103 1.61 8.29 12.71
C LEU A 103 1.21 8.38 11.23
N ARG A 104 -0.04 8.02 10.89
CA ARG A 104 -0.61 8.19 9.55
C ARG A 104 -0.59 9.65 9.13
N THR A 105 -1.09 10.55 9.97
CA THR A 105 -1.06 11.99 9.70
C THR A 105 0.37 12.52 9.56
N ALA A 106 1.29 12.06 10.41
CA ALA A 106 2.69 12.44 10.32
C ALA A 106 3.35 11.94 9.03
N LEU A 107 2.99 10.74 8.56
CA LEU A 107 3.46 10.21 7.28
C LEU A 107 2.97 11.04 6.10
N ILE A 108 1.68 11.38 6.06
CA ILE A 108 1.09 12.23 5.02
C ILE A 108 1.86 13.56 4.96
N LEU A 109 2.02 14.22 6.10
CA LEU A 109 2.73 15.50 6.18
C LEU A 109 4.19 15.37 5.76
N HIS A 110 4.88 14.30 6.18
CA HIS A 110 6.26 14.04 5.80
C HIS A 110 6.40 13.91 4.28
N LEU A 111 5.58 13.06 3.65
CA LEU A 111 5.62 12.85 2.22
C LEU A 111 5.30 14.15 1.44
N GLN A 112 4.31 14.92 1.88
CA GLN A 112 3.92 16.17 1.22
C GLN A 112 4.96 17.29 1.31
N HIS A 113 5.69 17.40 2.42
CA HIS A 113 6.56 18.55 2.68
C HIS A 113 8.05 18.25 2.49
N ASN A 114 8.46 16.98 2.64
CA ASN A 114 9.87 16.59 2.63
C ASN A 114 10.25 15.77 1.40
N THR A 115 9.30 15.47 0.51
CA THR A 115 9.55 14.73 -0.73
C THR A 115 8.91 15.45 -1.93
N ASN A 116 9.29 15.04 -3.15
CA ASN A 116 8.68 15.52 -4.39
C ASN A 116 7.60 14.56 -4.91
N ILE A 117 7.09 13.66 -4.06
CA ILE A 117 6.09 12.67 -4.45
C ILE A 117 4.71 13.32 -4.48
N ASP A 118 3.89 12.95 -5.47
CA ASP A 118 2.49 13.34 -5.53
C ASP A 118 1.68 12.58 -4.46
N VAL A 119 1.14 13.30 -3.47
CA VAL A 119 0.39 12.74 -2.33
C VAL A 119 -1.03 13.32 -2.32
N GLN A 120 -2.02 12.43 -2.45
CA GLN A 120 -3.42 12.78 -2.58
C GLN A 120 -4.22 12.34 -1.35
N THR A 121 -4.96 13.26 -0.74
CA THR A 121 -5.71 13.02 0.52
C THR A 121 -7.21 13.33 0.40
N GLU A 122 -7.66 13.88 -0.72
CA GLU A 122 -9.03 14.37 -0.88
C GLU A 122 -10.02 13.29 -1.37
N PHE A 123 -9.51 12.12 -1.75
CA PHE A 123 -10.35 11.03 -2.24
C PHE A 123 -11.08 10.32 -1.10
N SER A 124 -12.36 10.00 -1.34
CA SER A 124 -13.18 9.12 -0.51
C SER A 124 -13.39 7.81 -1.28
N GLY A 125 -13.44 6.68 -0.57
CA GLY A 125 -13.42 5.32 -1.12
C GLY A 125 -14.79 4.75 -1.45
#